data_AF-A0A942PB70-F1
#
_entry.id   AF-A0A942PB70-F1
#
_cell.length_a   1.000
_cell.length_b   1.000
_cell.length_c   1.000
_cell.angle_alpha   90.00
_cell.angle_beta   90.00
_cell.angle_gamma   90.00
#
_symmetry.space_group_name_H-M   'P 1'
#
loop_
_entity.id
_entity.type
_entity.pdbx_description
1 polymer ?
#
loop_
_entity_poly.entity_id
_entity_poly.type
_entity_poly.pdbx_seq_one_letter_code
_entity_poly.pdbx_strand_id
1 'polypeptide(L)'
;MNFSHRTLSATFAIVMMLSCKKGVESGTSTPSTPTTPPTIPSQENYSGNYLTISSAENLVSPWSELRADTVYADYNLSSGLVRKIPTGFDDKIVSFYLPKNYMAVFAENADGTGESATFVALDSAIKANLPTRLRNNISYIRYIAINNPDKKGTGSTNAIAVQNFATKWYYGWSIDKSSFTNQQFVPMTWGKGTCTDPQAKYLIERNDVDHLLSFNEPDNADQSNVPVDTAINRYKIMMKTGLRLGTPVTTQDQAFGSGKWLTNFMTKAQSQKLRIDYIAVHWYDWGNQTNNAATDSLTAERVFTRFTNYINNVRLAYPNLPIWVTEYNANINRTSET
;
A
#
# COMPACT_ATOMS: atom_id res chain seq x y z
N MET A 1 -4.39 -16.97 -57.59
CA MET A 1 -4.21 -15.52 -57.38
C MET A 1 -3.08 -15.32 -56.38
N ASN A 2 -2.07 -14.53 -56.77
CA ASN A 2 -0.89 -14.12 -55.98
C ASN A 2 -1.29 -13.47 -54.63
N PHE A 3 -0.48 -13.35 -53.57
CA PHE A 3 0.93 -12.91 -53.47
C PHE A 3 1.54 -13.25 -52.08
N SER A 4 2.85 -13.58 -52.09
CA SER A 4 3.94 -13.06 -51.22
C SER A 4 3.95 -13.23 -49.68
N HIS A 5 4.91 -14.05 -49.24
CA HIS A 5 5.61 -13.97 -47.95
C HIS A 5 6.30 -12.62 -47.70
N ARG A 6 6.29 -12.13 -46.45
CA ARG A 6 7.41 -11.36 -45.86
C ARG A 6 7.52 -11.61 -44.35
N THR A 7 8.55 -12.33 -43.95
CA THR A 7 9.14 -12.31 -42.61
C THR A 7 10.07 -11.10 -42.51
N LEU A 8 9.93 -10.28 -41.47
CA LEU A 8 10.94 -9.27 -41.11
C LEU A 8 11.73 -9.77 -39.89
N SER A 9 13.03 -9.95 -40.12
CA SER A 9 14.07 -10.07 -39.11
C SER A 9 14.58 -8.66 -38.82
N ALA A 10 14.64 -8.25 -37.54
CA ALA A 10 15.21 -6.97 -37.13
C ALA A 10 16.48 -7.23 -36.33
N THR A 11 17.61 -7.05 -36.99
CA THR A 11 18.97 -7.05 -36.44
C THR A 11 19.21 -5.76 -35.66
N PHE A 12 19.56 -5.86 -34.37
CA PHE A 12 20.00 -4.72 -33.56
C PHE A 12 21.47 -4.41 -33.88
N ALA A 13 21.73 -3.23 -34.43
CA ALA A 13 23.08 -2.73 -34.68
C ALA A 13 23.62 -2.02 -33.42
N ILE A 14 24.76 -2.51 -32.92
CA ILE A 14 25.56 -1.87 -31.87
C ILE A 14 26.42 -0.79 -32.53
N VAL A 15 26.24 0.47 -32.13
CA VAL A 15 27.14 1.57 -32.53
C VAL A 15 28.11 1.84 -31.37
N MET A 16 29.35 1.37 -31.54
CA MET A 16 30.51 1.93 -30.85
C MET A 16 31.01 3.14 -31.64
N MET A 17 31.36 4.23 -30.96
CA MET A 17 32.25 5.25 -31.54
C MET A 17 33.39 5.56 -30.58
N LEU A 18 34.61 5.40 -31.08
CA LEU A 18 35.88 5.84 -30.48
C LEU A 18 36.52 6.88 -31.43
N SER A 19 36.73 8.07 -30.85
CA SER A 19 37.77 9.11 -31.02
C SER A 19 38.63 9.26 -32.30
N CYS A 20 38.84 10.52 -32.72
CA CYS A 20 40.18 11.10 -32.98
C CYS A 20 40.19 12.65 -33.11
N LYS A 21 41.31 13.28 -32.66
CA LYS A 21 41.69 14.73 -32.63
C LYS A 21 41.85 15.34 -34.06
N LYS A 22 41.99 16.65 -34.35
CA LYS A 22 42.75 17.77 -33.73
C LYS A 22 42.42 19.10 -34.45
N GLY A 23 42.46 20.25 -33.77
CA GLY A 23 42.47 21.59 -34.36
C GLY A 23 42.99 22.61 -33.35
N VAL A 24 44.00 23.40 -33.74
CA VAL A 24 44.69 24.41 -32.92
C VAL A 24 44.20 25.79 -33.38
N GLU A 25 43.76 26.63 -32.46
CA GLU A 25 43.73 28.09 -32.65
C GLU A 25 44.04 28.80 -31.33
N SER A 26 44.88 29.81 -31.42
CA SER A 26 45.46 30.59 -30.32
C SER A 26 44.52 31.71 -29.91
N GLY A 27 44.02 31.67 -28.67
CA GLY A 27 43.36 32.79 -28.01
C GLY A 27 43.79 32.83 -26.55
N THR A 28 44.41 33.92 -26.13
CA THR A 28 44.77 34.20 -24.73
C THR A 28 43.50 34.32 -23.89
N SER A 29 43.18 33.28 -23.11
CA SER A 29 42.13 33.34 -22.07
C SER A 29 42.76 33.51 -20.69
N THR A 30 42.33 34.57 -20.01
CA THR A 30 42.56 34.82 -18.60
C THR A 30 42.08 33.63 -17.77
N PRO A 31 42.77 33.22 -16.69
CA PRO A 31 42.28 32.13 -15.84
C PRO A 31 40.94 32.56 -15.22
N SER A 32 39.85 31.92 -15.64
CA SER A 32 38.57 32.03 -14.95
C SER A 32 38.74 31.39 -13.57
N THR A 33 38.63 32.20 -12.51
CA THR A 33 38.53 31.72 -11.13
C THR A 33 37.53 30.58 -11.08
N PRO A 34 37.87 29.42 -10.48
CA PRO A 34 36.91 28.32 -10.32
C PRO A 34 35.67 28.88 -9.64
N THR A 35 34.55 28.90 -10.34
CA THR A 35 33.26 29.18 -9.73
C THR A 35 33.03 28.03 -8.76
N THR A 36 32.87 28.34 -7.48
CA THR A 36 32.53 27.36 -6.46
C THR A 36 31.37 26.51 -6.97
N PRO A 37 31.46 25.17 -6.93
CA PRO A 37 30.30 24.32 -7.22
C PRO A 37 29.10 24.85 -6.43
N PRO A 38 27.87 24.81 -6.98
CA PRO A 38 26.69 25.22 -6.23
C PRO A 38 26.74 24.50 -4.89
N THR A 39 26.76 25.26 -3.79
CA THR A 39 26.74 24.70 -2.46
C THR A 39 25.48 23.85 -2.39
N ILE A 40 25.63 22.52 -2.39
CA ILE A 40 24.55 21.63 -1.99
C ILE A 40 24.15 22.13 -0.60
N PRO A 41 22.90 22.56 -0.36
CA PRO A 41 22.48 22.97 0.97
C PRO A 41 22.89 21.86 1.92
N SER A 42 23.73 22.19 2.90
CA SER A 42 24.20 21.22 3.90
C SER A 42 22.99 20.46 4.39
N GLN A 43 23.01 19.13 4.25
CA GLN A 43 22.02 18.24 4.81
C GLN A 43 21.84 18.63 6.29
N GLU A 44 20.77 19.36 6.60
CA GLU A 44 20.63 20.03 7.89
C GLU A 44 20.58 19.01 9.04
N ASN A 45 21.02 19.45 10.23
CA ASN A 45 21.33 18.69 11.44
C ASN A 45 20.16 17.92 12.12
N TYR A 46 19.22 17.32 11.39
CA TYR A 46 18.27 16.38 11.99
C TYR A 46 18.94 15.01 12.21
N SER A 47 18.47 14.26 13.20
CA SER A 47 19.18 13.09 13.73
C SER A 47 19.21 11.89 12.79
N GLY A 48 18.28 11.83 11.83
CA GLY A 48 18.06 10.67 10.97
C GLY A 48 17.40 9.48 11.66
N ASN A 49 17.00 9.61 12.93
CA ASN A 49 16.40 8.52 13.71
C ASN A 49 14.87 8.59 13.81
N TYR A 50 14.28 9.74 13.47
CA TYR A 50 12.87 10.05 13.63
C TYR A 50 12.27 10.49 12.30
N LEU A 51 10.93 10.43 12.18
CA LEU A 51 10.24 11.09 11.08
C LEU A 51 10.52 12.59 11.17
N THR A 52 11.19 13.15 10.16
CA THR A 52 11.43 14.60 10.09
C THR A 52 10.46 15.20 9.11
N ILE A 53 9.75 16.26 9.50
CA ILE A 53 8.88 17.05 8.64
C ILE A 53 9.47 18.44 8.43
N SER A 54 9.28 19.02 7.24
CA SER A 54 9.75 20.37 6.90
C SER A 54 8.66 21.15 6.18
N SER A 55 8.59 22.45 6.43
CA SER A 55 7.72 23.37 5.68
C SER A 55 8.34 23.90 4.39
N ALA A 56 9.54 23.43 4.05
CA ALA A 56 10.25 23.75 2.83
C ALA A 56 10.51 22.48 2.00
N GLU A 57 10.94 22.66 0.76
CA GLU A 57 11.37 21.53 -0.08
C GLU A 57 12.71 20.95 0.43
N ASN A 58 12.95 19.68 0.12
CA ASN A 58 14.22 18.98 0.31
C ASN A 58 14.73 18.93 1.76
N LEU A 59 13.82 19.04 2.74
CA LEU A 59 14.10 19.10 4.18
C LEU A 59 14.95 20.30 4.61
N VAL A 60 14.74 21.45 4.00
CA VAL A 60 15.32 22.71 4.47
C VAL A 60 14.57 23.21 5.72
N SER A 61 15.25 23.94 6.61
CA SER A 61 14.63 24.57 7.78
C SER A 61 13.44 25.49 7.41
N PRO A 62 12.40 25.59 8.24
CA PRO A 62 12.24 24.90 9.53
C PRO A 62 11.81 23.44 9.35
N TRP A 63 12.36 22.59 10.21
CA TRP A 63 11.98 21.18 10.33
C TRP A 63 11.73 20.78 11.79
N SER A 64 11.02 19.68 11.99
CA SER A 64 10.73 19.10 13.31
C SER A 64 10.79 17.58 13.25
N GLU A 65 11.21 16.94 14.35
CA GLU A 65 11.30 15.48 14.48
C GLU A 65 10.14 14.91 15.31
N LEU A 66 9.52 13.88 14.77
CA LEU A 66 8.33 13.23 15.29
C LEU A 66 8.69 11.81 15.76
N ARG A 67 8.23 11.44 16.95
CA ARG A 67 8.40 10.11 17.55
C ARG A 67 7.43 9.12 16.92
N ALA A 68 7.88 7.88 16.77
CA ALA A 68 7.06 6.79 16.26
C ALA A 68 5.91 6.44 17.21
N ASP A 69 5.09 5.49 16.78
CA ASP A 69 3.99 4.89 17.55
C ASP A 69 2.97 5.94 18.01
N THR A 70 2.76 6.96 17.17
CA THR A 70 2.04 8.19 17.50
C THR A 70 1.18 8.66 16.32
N VAL A 71 0.03 9.27 16.63
CA VAL A 71 -0.74 10.13 15.71
C VAL A 71 -0.44 11.60 16.03
N TYR A 72 -0.11 12.39 15.02
CA TYR A 72 0.03 13.83 15.12
C TYR A 72 -1.12 14.52 14.40
N ALA A 73 -1.97 15.25 15.14
CA ALA A 73 -3.09 16.00 14.59
C ALA A 73 -3.67 16.99 15.62
N ASP A 74 -4.41 18.01 15.18
CA ASP A 74 -5.07 18.98 16.06
C ASP A 74 -6.55 18.65 16.33
N TYR A 75 -6.82 17.39 16.71
CA TYR A 75 -8.13 16.93 17.16
C TYR A 75 -7.99 15.96 18.33
N ASN A 76 -8.96 15.95 19.22
CA ASN A 76 -8.92 15.13 20.42
C ASN A 76 -9.67 13.80 20.19
N LEU A 77 -8.93 12.70 20.03
CA LEU A 77 -9.50 11.35 20.04
C LEU A 77 -9.67 10.76 21.46
N SER A 78 -9.29 11.50 22.51
CA SER A 78 -9.19 11.01 23.89
C SER A 78 -8.35 9.73 23.98
N SER A 79 -7.15 9.77 23.39
CA SER A 79 -6.15 8.70 23.40
C SER A 79 -4.78 9.30 23.72
N GLY A 80 -4.00 8.63 24.57
CA GLY A 80 -2.64 9.06 24.95
C GLY A 80 -1.61 8.98 23.83
N LEU A 81 -1.99 8.37 22.69
CA LEU A 81 -1.14 8.23 21.50
C LEU A 81 -1.33 9.37 20.49
N VAL A 82 -2.26 10.30 20.74
CA VAL A 82 -2.45 11.49 19.92
C VAL A 82 -1.66 12.65 20.49
N ARG A 83 -0.84 13.27 19.66
CA ARG A 83 -0.08 14.48 19.94
C ARG A 83 -0.47 15.57 18.96
N LYS A 84 -0.30 16.84 19.32
CA LYS A 84 -0.46 17.94 18.38
C LYS A 84 0.67 17.92 17.35
N ILE A 85 0.37 18.28 16.10
CA ILE A 85 1.40 18.63 15.13
C ILE A 85 2.23 19.80 15.71
N PRO A 86 3.56 19.80 15.59
CA PRO A 86 4.39 20.89 16.09
C PRO A 86 3.94 22.26 15.57
N THR A 87 3.96 23.26 16.43
CA THR A 87 3.52 24.62 16.09
C THR A 87 4.23 25.12 14.82
N GLY A 88 3.45 25.61 13.86
CA GLY A 88 3.96 26.12 12.59
C GLY A 88 4.06 25.10 11.46
N PHE A 89 3.70 23.84 11.68
CA PHE A 89 3.73 22.79 10.63
C PHE A 89 2.37 22.36 10.11
N ASP A 90 1.30 22.52 10.89
CA ASP A 90 -0.07 22.25 10.44
C ASP A 90 -0.38 23.05 9.16
N ASP A 91 -0.90 22.37 8.13
CA ASP A 91 -1.14 22.90 6.78
C ASP A 91 0.06 23.59 6.13
N LYS A 92 1.29 23.23 6.54
CA LYS A 92 2.52 23.84 6.04
C LYS A 92 3.58 22.81 5.65
N ILE A 93 3.32 21.51 5.83
CA ILE A 93 4.30 20.47 5.52
C ILE A 93 4.50 20.35 4.00
N VAL A 94 5.75 20.30 3.57
CA VAL A 94 6.16 20.23 2.16
C VAL A 94 7.07 19.03 1.89
N SER A 95 7.96 18.66 2.83
CA SER A 95 8.88 17.55 2.65
C SER A 95 9.11 16.76 3.94
N PHE A 96 9.63 15.55 3.80
CA PHE A 96 9.84 14.65 4.93
C PHE A 96 11.05 13.71 4.75
N TYR A 97 11.58 13.25 5.88
CA TYR A 97 12.47 12.10 6.01
C TYR A 97 11.74 11.02 6.82
N LEU A 98 11.60 9.82 6.26
CA LEU A 98 11.05 8.65 6.93
C LEU A 98 12.16 7.61 7.12
N PRO A 99 12.53 7.26 8.36
CA PRO A 99 13.52 6.22 8.62
C PRO A 99 13.10 4.85 8.06
N LYS A 100 14.09 4.01 7.73
CA LYS A 100 13.86 2.62 7.32
C LYS A 100 13.13 1.84 8.42
N ASN A 101 12.28 0.88 8.03
CA ASN A 101 11.40 0.04 8.85
C ASN A 101 10.19 0.76 9.46
N TYR A 102 9.86 1.95 8.96
CA TYR A 102 8.66 2.67 9.38
C TYR A 102 7.75 3.00 8.20
N MET A 103 6.52 3.36 8.54
CA MET A 103 5.58 3.99 7.63
C MET A 103 5.05 5.30 8.19
N ALA A 104 4.67 6.19 7.29
CA ALA A 104 3.92 7.39 7.62
C ALA A 104 2.70 7.54 6.71
N VAL A 105 1.55 7.88 7.29
CA VAL A 105 0.38 8.36 6.55
C VAL A 105 0.24 9.84 6.77
N PHE A 106 0.22 10.61 5.69
CA PHE A 106 -0.10 12.03 5.72
C PHE A 106 -1.50 12.23 5.13
N ALA A 107 -2.37 12.95 5.84
CA ALA A 107 -3.73 13.20 5.41
C ALA A 107 -4.12 14.67 5.62
N GLU A 108 -4.98 15.13 4.71
CA GLU A 108 -5.53 16.48 4.68
C GLU A 108 -6.33 16.80 5.93
N ASN A 109 -7.34 15.99 6.25
CA ASN A 109 -8.19 16.30 7.38
C ASN A 109 -7.54 15.87 8.69
N ALA A 110 -7.76 16.67 9.74
CA ALA A 110 -7.26 16.38 11.07
C ALA A 110 -7.65 14.99 11.57
N ASP A 111 -8.79 14.42 11.14
CA ASP A 111 -9.23 13.10 11.56
C ASP A 111 -8.61 11.91 10.79
N GLY A 112 -7.68 12.18 9.85
CA GLY A 112 -7.04 11.17 9.01
C GLY A 112 -7.79 10.86 7.71
N THR A 113 -8.92 11.54 7.46
CA THR A 113 -9.67 11.44 6.19
C THR A 113 -9.21 12.49 5.17
N GLY A 114 -9.95 12.60 4.06
CA GLY A 114 -9.62 13.50 2.96
C GLY A 114 -8.51 12.95 2.07
N GLU A 115 -7.92 13.83 1.28
CA GLU A 115 -6.84 13.43 0.40
C GLU A 115 -5.61 13.01 1.23
N SER A 116 -5.03 11.85 0.94
CA SER A 116 -3.94 11.29 1.76
C SER A 116 -2.94 10.44 0.95
N ALA A 117 -1.83 10.08 1.58
CA ALA A 117 -0.84 9.16 1.04
C ALA A 117 -0.11 8.39 2.15
N THR A 118 0.21 7.14 1.86
CA THR A 118 1.10 6.32 2.69
C THR A 118 2.49 6.24 2.10
N PHE A 119 3.51 6.38 2.93
CA PHE A 119 4.89 6.10 2.59
C PHE A 119 5.39 4.97 3.48
N VAL A 120 6.07 4.00 2.88
CA VAL A 120 6.57 2.81 3.56
C VAL A 120 8.05 2.64 3.22
N ALA A 121 8.91 2.78 4.22
CA ALA A 121 10.36 2.75 4.06
C ALA A 121 10.92 1.35 4.36
N LEU A 122 10.63 0.35 3.52
CA LEU A 122 11.09 -1.03 3.76
C LEU A 122 12.56 -1.25 3.38
N ASP A 123 12.97 -0.82 2.18
CA ASP A 123 14.31 -1.12 1.66
C ASP A 123 15.36 -0.14 2.19
N SER A 124 15.00 1.15 2.21
CA SER A 124 15.82 2.26 2.68
C SER A 124 14.95 3.34 3.31
N ALA A 125 15.57 4.27 4.03
CA ALA A 125 14.91 5.50 4.43
C ALA A 125 14.44 6.29 3.19
N ILE A 126 13.37 7.07 3.34
CA ILE A 126 12.80 7.91 2.28
C ILE A 126 13.09 9.37 2.63
N LYS A 127 13.71 10.10 1.70
CA LYS A 127 13.78 11.57 1.73
C LYS A 127 13.04 12.09 0.51
N ALA A 128 11.93 12.81 0.71
CA ALA A 128 11.09 13.24 -0.41
C ALA A 128 10.33 14.53 -0.10
N ASN A 129 10.01 15.26 -1.16
CA ASN A 129 8.92 16.24 -1.11
C ASN A 129 7.59 15.49 -1.17
N LEU A 130 6.58 15.97 -0.43
CA LEU A 130 5.22 15.49 -0.58
C LEU A 130 4.75 15.73 -2.03
N PRO A 131 3.86 14.87 -2.56
CA PRO A 131 3.15 15.15 -3.80
C PRO A 131 2.50 16.54 -3.74
N THR A 132 2.54 17.31 -4.82
CA THR A 132 2.04 18.70 -4.83
C THR A 132 0.60 18.81 -4.31
N ARG A 133 -0.25 17.82 -4.59
CA ARG A 133 -1.64 17.70 -4.12
C ARG A 133 -1.81 17.64 -2.59
N LEU A 134 -0.74 17.37 -1.84
CA LEU A 134 -0.72 17.24 -0.38
C LEU A 134 0.12 18.32 0.32
N ARG A 135 0.87 19.14 -0.43
CA ARG A 135 1.74 20.17 0.18
C ARG A 135 0.90 21.28 0.78
N ASN A 136 1.27 21.74 1.97
CA ASN A 136 0.56 22.79 2.71
C ASN A 136 -0.91 22.46 2.99
N ASN A 137 -1.22 21.17 3.15
CA ASN A 137 -2.57 20.68 3.34
C ASN A 137 -2.54 19.37 4.14
N ILE A 138 -1.72 19.32 5.19
CA ILE A 138 -1.60 18.15 6.05
C ILE A 138 -1.97 18.59 7.46
N SER A 139 -3.04 18.01 8.00
CA SER A 139 -3.42 18.16 9.41
C SER A 139 -3.45 16.83 10.18
N TYR A 140 -3.05 15.71 9.56
CA TYR A 140 -2.91 14.41 10.21
C TYR A 140 -1.66 13.65 9.76
N ILE A 141 -0.95 13.06 10.73
CA ILE A 141 0.18 12.16 10.49
C ILE A 141 0.07 10.93 11.39
N ARG A 142 0.00 9.72 10.83
CA ARG A 142 0.27 8.47 11.58
C ARG A 142 1.70 8.05 11.29
N TYR A 143 2.54 7.90 12.31
CA TYR A 143 3.92 7.43 12.16
C TYR A 143 4.16 6.22 13.07
N ILE A 144 4.40 5.05 12.47
CA ILE A 144 4.52 3.77 13.19
C ILE A 144 5.57 2.87 12.54
N ALA A 145 6.10 1.91 13.30
CA ALA A 145 6.93 0.85 12.75
C ALA A 145 6.13 -0.03 11.77
N ILE A 146 6.79 -0.52 10.72
CA ILE A 146 6.29 -1.65 9.94
C ILE A 146 6.86 -2.91 10.56
N ASN A 147 6.00 -3.75 11.10
CA ASN A 147 6.38 -5.02 11.69
C ASN A 147 6.25 -6.15 10.66
N ASN A 148 7.15 -7.13 10.75
CA ASN A 148 6.97 -8.44 10.11
C ASN A 148 6.58 -8.42 8.60
N PRO A 149 7.33 -7.71 7.74
CA PRO A 149 6.93 -7.44 6.34
C PRO A 149 7.04 -8.64 5.38
N ASP A 150 7.31 -9.85 5.88
CA ASP A 150 7.45 -11.04 5.03
C ASP A 150 6.12 -11.46 4.42
N LYS A 151 6.17 -12.08 3.24
CA LYS A 151 4.98 -12.41 2.46
C LYS A 151 4.12 -13.52 3.07
N LYS A 152 4.73 -14.51 3.75
CA LYS A 152 4.01 -15.71 4.21
C LYS A 152 3.18 -15.38 5.46
N GLY A 153 1.85 -15.46 5.32
CA GLY A 153 0.87 -15.29 6.39
C GLY A 153 -0.05 -16.50 6.58
N THR A 154 -0.95 -16.41 7.57
CA THR A 154 -1.96 -17.44 7.87
C THR A 154 -3.34 -16.83 8.13
N GLY A 155 -4.39 -17.36 7.52
CA GLY A 155 -5.78 -17.12 7.94
C GLY A 155 -6.24 -18.20 8.91
N SER A 156 -6.45 -17.85 10.19
CA SER A 156 -6.98 -18.80 11.19
C SER A 156 -7.53 -18.08 12.43
N THR A 157 -8.60 -18.62 12.99
CA THR A 157 -9.12 -18.21 14.30
C THR A 157 -8.46 -18.98 15.46
N ASN A 158 -7.77 -20.08 15.18
CA ASN A 158 -7.17 -20.98 16.17
C ASN A 158 -5.75 -20.51 16.51
N ALA A 159 -5.57 -19.99 17.73
CA ALA A 159 -4.31 -19.45 18.21
C ALA A 159 -3.16 -20.48 18.23
N ILE A 160 -3.45 -21.76 18.48
CA ILE A 160 -2.42 -22.82 18.47
C ILE A 160 -1.96 -23.08 17.03
N ALA A 161 -2.89 -23.14 16.07
CA ALA A 161 -2.56 -23.32 14.67
C ALA A 161 -1.72 -22.15 14.13
N VAL A 162 -2.09 -20.91 14.45
CA VAL A 162 -1.34 -19.70 14.07
C VAL A 162 0.11 -19.75 14.57
N GLN A 163 0.30 -20.06 15.86
CA GLN A 163 1.63 -20.14 16.45
C GLN A 163 2.48 -21.27 15.87
N ASN A 164 1.87 -22.43 15.63
CA ASN A 164 2.57 -23.58 15.05
C ASN A 164 3.00 -23.35 13.59
N PHE A 165 2.24 -22.56 12.81
CA PHE A 165 2.59 -22.27 11.42
C PHE A 165 3.73 -21.25 11.28
N ALA A 166 4.06 -20.55 12.38
CA ALA A 166 5.21 -19.66 12.53
C ALA A 166 5.37 -18.61 11.41
N THR A 167 4.25 -18.11 10.87
CA THR A 167 4.23 -17.03 9.87
C THR A 167 4.43 -15.66 10.50
N LYS A 168 4.98 -14.72 9.73
CA LYS A 168 5.25 -13.34 10.20
C LYS A 168 4.00 -12.53 10.48
N TRP A 169 2.91 -12.85 9.81
CA TRP A 169 1.62 -12.25 10.09
C TRP A 169 0.51 -13.29 10.01
N TYR A 170 -0.65 -12.94 10.56
CA TYR A 170 -1.87 -13.72 10.46
C TYR A 170 -3.09 -12.82 10.56
N TYR A 171 -4.23 -13.31 10.10
CA TYR A 171 -5.53 -12.70 10.36
C TYR A 171 -6.55 -13.77 10.73
N GLY A 172 -7.69 -13.36 11.27
CA GLY A 172 -8.72 -14.29 11.76
C GLY A 172 -10.13 -13.75 11.57
N TRP A 173 -10.38 -13.03 10.46
CA TRP A 173 -11.67 -12.44 10.09
C TRP A 173 -12.31 -11.57 11.17
N SER A 174 -11.50 -10.98 12.04
CA SER A 174 -11.95 -10.13 13.14
C SER A 174 -11.06 -8.91 13.28
N ILE A 175 -11.46 -7.97 14.14
CA ILE A 175 -10.74 -6.71 14.34
C ILE A 175 -9.83 -6.72 15.57
N ASP A 176 -10.01 -7.67 16.48
CA ASP A 176 -9.71 -7.52 17.91
C ASP A 176 -8.80 -8.61 18.50
N LYS A 177 -8.13 -9.42 17.67
CA LYS A 177 -7.14 -10.39 18.17
C LYS A 177 -5.81 -9.71 18.51
N SER A 178 -5.00 -10.40 19.29
CA SER A 178 -3.67 -9.93 19.74
C SER A 178 -2.57 -10.44 18.83
N SER A 179 -1.56 -9.62 18.53
CA SER A 179 -0.33 -10.12 17.92
C SER A 179 0.39 -11.13 18.84
N PHE A 180 1.09 -12.10 18.27
CA PHE A 180 2.02 -12.98 18.98
C PHE A 180 3.46 -12.51 18.80
N THR A 181 4.39 -13.05 19.59
CA THR A 181 5.82 -12.80 19.41
C THR A 181 6.25 -13.17 17.99
N ASN A 182 6.79 -12.21 17.25
CA ASN A 182 7.22 -12.36 15.84
C ASN A 182 6.10 -12.74 14.85
N GLN A 183 4.82 -12.62 15.23
CA GLN A 183 3.68 -12.86 14.35
C GLN A 183 2.63 -11.76 14.55
N GLN A 184 2.61 -10.79 13.65
CA GLN A 184 1.68 -9.67 13.72
C GLN A 184 0.26 -10.12 13.39
N PHE A 185 -0.71 -9.66 14.19
CA PHE A 185 -2.11 -9.75 13.81
C PHE A 185 -2.46 -8.64 12.81
N VAL A 186 -3.13 -8.99 11.71
CA VAL A 186 -3.70 -8.04 10.74
C VAL A 186 -5.22 -7.99 10.98
N PRO A 187 -5.74 -6.89 11.55
CA PRO A 187 -7.16 -6.71 11.75
C PRO A 187 -7.94 -6.71 10.43
N MET A 188 -9.18 -7.15 10.49
CA MET A 188 -10.13 -7.08 9.39
C MET A 188 -11.44 -6.44 9.85
N THR A 189 -11.87 -5.42 9.11
CA THR A 189 -13.23 -4.91 9.18
C THR A 189 -14.13 -5.79 8.31
N TRP A 190 -14.48 -6.98 8.83
CA TRP A 190 -15.13 -8.05 8.04
C TRP A 190 -16.37 -7.59 7.26
N GLY A 191 -17.18 -6.70 7.82
CA GLY A 191 -18.35 -6.13 7.15
C GLY A 191 -18.68 -4.74 7.65
N LYS A 192 -19.81 -4.17 7.17
CA LYS A 192 -20.22 -2.80 7.53
C LYS A 192 -20.42 -2.58 9.04
N GLY A 193 -20.75 -3.64 9.80
CA GLY A 193 -21.02 -3.58 11.24
C GLY A 193 -19.78 -3.39 12.12
N THR A 194 -18.59 -3.77 11.62
CA THR A 194 -17.31 -3.59 12.33
C THR A 194 -16.52 -2.37 11.82
N CYS A 195 -17.15 -1.56 10.97
CA CYS A 195 -16.59 -0.34 10.37
C CYS A 195 -17.22 0.91 10.98
N THR A 196 -16.85 1.22 12.24
CA THR A 196 -17.39 2.36 12.98
C THR A 196 -16.29 3.18 13.65
N ASP A 197 -16.59 4.41 14.06
CA ASP A 197 -15.63 5.29 14.72
C ASP A 197 -15.04 4.67 16.02
N PRO A 198 -15.82 3.99 16.89
CA PRO A 198 -15.26 3.23 18.00
C PRO A 198 -14.19 2.21 17.59
N GLN A 199 -14.41 1.46 16.50
CA GLN A 199 -13.42 0.50 16.00
C GLN A 199 -12.20 1.21 15.39
N ALA A 200 -12.38 2.32 14.69
CA ALA A 200 -11.26 3.11 14.19
C ALA A 200 -10.40 3.65 15.35
N LYS A 201 -11.02 4.17 16.41
CA LYS A 201 -10.33 4.59 17.63
C LYS A 201 -9.56 3.43 18.28
N TYR A 202 -10.18 2.27 18.42
CA TYR A 202 -9.52 1.07 18.94
C TYR A 202 -8.25 0.72 18.14
N LEU A 203 -8.31 0.78 16.81
CA LEU A 203 -7.16 0.48 15.96
C LEU A 203 -6.06 1.55 16.02
N ILE A 204 -6.40 2.82 16.22
CA ILE A 204 -5.40 3.89 16.45
C ILE A 204 -4.59 3.60 17.74
N GLU A 205 -5.22 2.95 18.71
CA GLU A 205 -4.59 2.56 19.97
C GLU A 205 -3.70 1.31 19.87
N ARG A 206 -3.67 0.65 18.72
CA ARG A 206 -2.85 -0.54 18.44
C ARG A 206 -1.58 -0.16 17.69
N ASN A 207 -0.46 -0.06 18.40
CA ASN A 207 0.86 0.18 17.79
C ASN A 207 1.55 -1.10 17.30
N ASP A 208 0.96 -2.26 17.56
CA ASP A 208 1.45 -3.55 17.09
C ASP A 208 0.91 -3.92 15.69
N VAL A 209 -0.04 -3.15 15.14
CA VAL A 209 -0.65 -3.38 13.82
C VAL A 209 -0.39 -2.20 12.89
N ASP A 210 -0.15 -2.47 11.61
CA ASP A 210 0.17 -1.47 10.58
C ASP A 210 -0.64 -1.64 9.29
N HIS A 211 -1.34 -2.77 9.13
CA HIS A 211 -2.28 -3.04 8.04
C HIS A 211 -3.70 -3.21 8.57
N LEU A 212 -4.68 -2.93 7.72
CA LEU A 212 -6.09 -3.21 7.95
C LEU A 212 -6.71 -3.79 6.68
N LEU A 213 -7.25 -5.00 6.79
CA LEU A 213 -8.07 -5.62 5.76
C LEU A 213 -9.49 -5.05 5.83
N SER A 214 -10.09 -4.79 4.67
CA SER A 214 -11.47 -4.32 4.57
C SER A 214 -12.45 -5.50 4.47
N PHE A 215 -13.64 -5.25 3.92
CA PHE A 215 -14.77 -6.18 3.93
C PHE A 215 -14.46 -7.52 3.26
N ASN A 216 -14.95 -8.61 3.85
CA ASN A 216 -14.80 -9.97 3.36
C ASN A 216 -15.96 -10.34 2.45
N GLU A 217 -15.67 -10.59 1.18
CA GLU A 217 -16.62 -10.94 0.12
C GLU A 217 -17.90 -10.09 0.17
N PRO A 218 -17.78 -8.75 0.08
CA PRO A 218 -18.92 -7.84 0.14
C PRO A 218 -19.92 -8.03 -1.01
N ASP A 219 -19.49 -8.68 -2.08
CA ASP A 219 -20.27 -9.06 -3.25
C ASP A 219 -21.11 -10.33 -3.05
N ASN A 220 -20.87 -11.10 -1.99
CA ASN A 220 -21.55 -12.35 -1.69
C ASN A 220 -22.60 -12.16 -0.58
N ALA A 221 -23.83 -12.61 -0.83
CA ALA A 221 -24.97 -12.42 0.07
C ALA A 221 -24.86 -13.24 1.38
N ASP A 222 -24.14 -14.36 1.33
CA ASP A 222 -23.90 -15.25 2.47
C ASP A 222 -22.65 -14.83 3.29
N GLN A 223 -21.95 -13.80 2.83
CA GLN A 223 -20.77 -13.24 3.49
C GLN A 223 -21.09 -11.83 4.02
N SER A 224 -20.21 -10.84 3.84
CA SER A 224 -20.44 -9.52 4.45
C SER A 224 -21.54 -8.70 3.78
N ASN A 225 -21.93 -9.05 2.54
CA ASN A 225 -23.06 -8.49 1.81
C ASN A 225 -23.15 -6.95 1.93
N VAL A 226 -22.14 -6.27 1.41
CA VAL A 226 -21.99 -4.81 1.50
C VAL A 226 -22.11 -4.20 0.10
N PRO A 227 -23.17 -3.43 -0.18
CA PRO A 227 -23.27 -2.68 -1.44
C PRO A 227 -22.12 -1.67 -1.59
N VAL A 228 -21.65 -1.44 -2.82
CA VAL A 228 -20.49 -0.57 -3.11
C VAL A 228 -20.60 0.82 -2.46
N ASP A 229 -21.77 1.48 -2.52
CA ASP A 229 -21.95 2.81 -1.93
C ASP A 229 -21.88 2.79 -0.40
N THR A 230 -22.36 1.72 0.22
CA THR A 230 -22.19 1.51 1.67
C THR A 230 -20.72 1.27 1.99
N ALA A 231 -20.02 0.45 1.19
CA ALA A 231 -18.60 0.18 1.36
C ALA A 231 -17.77 1.48 1.27
N ILE A 232 -18.03 2.35 0.28
CA ILE A 232 -17.35 3.64 0.14
C ILE A 232 -17.52 4.53 1.38
N ASN A 233 -18.75 4.67 1.88
CA ASN A 233 -19.03 5.48 3.06
C ASN A 233 -18.36 4.93 4.32
N ARG A 234 -18.34 3.59 4.46
CA ARG A 234 -17.70 2.92 5.59
C ARG A 234 -16.18 2.99 5.49
N TYR A 235 -15.61 2.81 4.31
CA TYR A 235 -14.16 2.85 4.07
C TYR A 235 -13.53 4.20 4.48
N LYS A 236 -14.27 5.33 4.34
CA LYS A 236 -13.83 6.63 4.87
C LYS A 236 -13.55 6.61 6.38
N ILE A 237 -14.29 5.82 7.16
CA ILE A 237 -14.05 5.64 8.60
C ILE A 237 -12.72 4.90 8.82
N MET A 238 -12.40 3.91 7.99
CA MET A 238 -11.13 3.18 8.07
C MET A 238 -9.92 4.10 7.82
N MET A 239 -10.07 5.14 6.99
CA MET A 239 -9.00 6.12 6.74
C MET A 239 -8.52 6.82 8.00
N LYS A 240 -9.41 7.05 8.98
CA LYS A 240 -9.09 7.65 10.28
C LYS A 240 -8.03 6.89 11.07
N THR A 241 -7.87 5.60 10.80
CA THR A 241 -6.88 4.76 11.51
C THR A 241 -5.44 5.11 11.20
N GLY A 242 -5.17 5.68 10.01
CA GLY A 242 -3.80 5.87 9.52
C GLY A 242 -3.03 4.56 9.30
N LEU A 243 -3.70 3.40 9.30
CA LEU A 243 -3.10 2.12 8.92
C LEU A 243 -3.00 2.00 7.39
N ARG A 244 -2.23 1.03 6.88
CA ARG A 244 -2.26 0.64 5.47
C ARG A 244 -3.58 -0.04 5.16
N LEU A 245 -4.34 0.49 4.23
CA LEU A 245 -5.68 0.02 3.92
C LEU A 245 -5.69 -0.85 2.65
N GLY A 246 -6.19 -2.07 2.82
CA GLY A 246 -6.46 -2.97 1.72
C GLY A 246 -7.84 -2.71 1.13
N THR A 247 -8.00 -3.03 -0.15
CA THR A 247 -9.34 -3.09 -0.76
C THR A 247 -10.26 -4.04 0.01
N PRO A 248 -11.58 -3.89 -0.15
CA PRO A 248 -12.50 -5.00 0.11
C PRO A 248 -12.07 -6.23 -0.70
N VAL A 249 -12.21 -7.41 -0.11
CA VAL A 249 -11.73 -8.66 -0.67
C VAL A 249 -12.92 -9.40 -1.27
N THR A 250 -13.11 -9.29 -2.58
CA THR A 250 -14.29 -9.89 -3.22
C THR A 250 -14.08 -11.39 -3.48
N THR A 251 -15.17 -12.08 -3.82
CA THR A 251 -15.02 -13.37 -4.51
C THR A 251 -14.18 -13.21 -5.79
N GLN A 252 -13.56 -14.30 -6.24
CA GLN A 252 -12.56 -14.28 -7.30
C GLN A 252 -13.06 -13.64 -8.60
N ASP A 253 -14.30 -13.93 -9.02
CA ASP A 253 -14.86 -13.44 -10.29
C ASP A 253 -15.31 -11.97 -10.22
N GLN A 254 -15.34 -11.38 -9.03
CA GLN A 254 -15.71 -9.98 -8.79
C GLN A 254 -14.51 -9.05 -8.58
N ALA A 255 -13.29 -9.59 -8.67
CA ALA A 255 -12.06 -8.86 -8.37
C ALA A 255 -11.60 -7.89 -9.49
N PHE A 256 -11.94 -8.12 -10.76
CA PHE A 256 -11.53 -7.25 -11.87
C PHE A 256 -12.43 -7.37 -13.10
N GLY A 257 -12.45 -6.32 -13.93
CA GLY A 257 -13.23 -6.27 -15.17
C GLY A 257 -14.46 -5.37 -15.06
N SER A 258 -15.02 -4.99 -16.21
CA SER A 258 -16.17 -4.07 -16.27
C SER A 258 -17.38 -4.63 -15.52
N GLY A 259 -18.04 -3.78 -14.73
CA GLY A 259 -19.23 -4.13 -13.96
C GLY A 259 -18.98 -4.96 -12.69
N LYS A 260 -17.75 -5.44 -12.45
CA LYS A 260 -17.41 -6.21 -11.26
C LYS A 260 -17.37 -5.34 -10.00
N TRP A 261 -17.72 -5.95 -8.86
CA TRP A 261 -17.85 -5.24 -7.59
C TRP A 261 -16.59 -4.44 -7.24
N LEU A 262 -15.40 -5.05 -7.29
CA LEU A 262 -14.16 -4.37 -6.92
C LEU A 262 -13.80 -3.26 -7.92
N THR A 263 -14.01 -3.45 -9.22
CA THR A 263 -13.83 -2.40 -10.23
C THR A 263 -14.72 -1.19 -9.94
N ASN A 264 -15.99 -1.41 -9.59
CA ASN A 264 -16.92 -0.33 -9.26
C ASN A 264 -16.52 0.41 -7.97
N PHE A 265 -16.07 -0.33 -6.95
CA PHE A 265 -15.52 0.26 -5.73
C PHE A 265 -14.29 1.11 -6.03
N MET A 266 -13.30 0.58 -6.75
CA MET A 266 -12.07 1.29 -7.10
C MET A 266 -12.35 2.57 -7.89
N THR A 267 -13.30 2.52 -8.83
CA THR A 267 -13.73 3.69 -9.60
C THR A 267 -14.32 4.78 -8.70
N LYS A 268 -15.22 4.42 -7.78
CA LYS A 268 -15.81 5.36 -6.82
C LYS A 268 -14.80 5.85 -5.77
N ALA A 269 -13.89 4.99 -5.34
CA ALA A 269 -12.82 5.36 -4.41
C ALA A 269 -11.88 6.39 -5.06
N GLN A 270 -11.50 6.18 -6.32
CA GLN A 270 -10.69 7.13 -7.08
C GLN A 270 -11.40 8.46 -7.27
N SER A 271 -12.69 8.46 -7.67
CA SER A 271 -13.45 9.71 -7.86
C SER A 271 -13.65 10.49 -6.56
N GLN A 272 -13.63 9.81 -5.41
CA GLN A 272 -13.69 10.42 -4.09
C GLN A 272 -12.31 10.58 -3.42
N LYS A 273 -11.22 10.36 -4.16
CA LYS A 273 -9.83 10.50 -3.70
C LYS A 273 -9.51 9.69 -2.44
N LEU A 274 -10.16 8.54 -2.25
CA LEU A 274 -9.87 7.65 -1.13
C LEU A 274 -8.49 6.99 -1.31
N ARG A 275 -7.73 6.90 -0.23
CA ARG A 275 -6.45 6.21 -0.18
C ARG A 275 -6.65 4.70 -0.13
N ILE A 276 -5.99 3.99 -1.04
CA ILE A 276 -5.91 2.53 -1.10
C ILE A 276 -4.44 2.18 -1.23
N ASP A 277 -3.92 1.36 -0.31
CA ASP A 277 -2.48 1.11 -0.18
C ASP A 277 -2.05 -0.23 -0.76
N TYR A 278 -2.98 -1.16 -0.88
CA TYR A 278 -2.79 -2.47 -1.51
C TYR A 278 -4.14 -3.05 -1.92
N ILE A 279 -4.09 -4.01 -2.85
CA ILE A 279 -5.25 -4.81 -3.23
C ILE A 279 -5.18 -6.16 -2.53
N ALA A 280 -6.29 -6.57 -1.93
CA ALA A 280 -6.45 -7.88 -1.32
C ALA A 280 -7.42 -8.71 -2.16
N VAL A 281 -7.08 -9.98 -2.40
CA VAL A 281 -7.85 -10.89 -3.25
C VAL A 281 -7.95 -12.29 -2.65
N HIS A 282 -9.06 -12.96 -2.97
CA HIS A 282 -9.24 -14.40 -2.78
C HIS A 282 -9.05 -15.13 -4.11
N TRP A 283 -8.40 -16.30 -4.05
CA TRP A 283 -8.31 -17.18 -5.21
C TRP A 283 -8.61 -18.62 -4.82
N TYR A 284 -9.70 -19.14 -5.36
CA TYR A 284 -10.11 -20.50 -5.14
C TYR A 284 -10.05 -21.22 -6.48
N ASP A 285 -9.40 -22.38 -6.54
CA ASP A 285 -9.39 -23.17 -7.76
C ASP A 285 -10.70 -23.95 -7.86
N TRP A 286 -11.77 -23.25 -8.25
CA TRP A 286 -13.03 -23.87 -8.63
C TRP A 286 -12.76 -24.65 -9.91
N GLY A 287 -12.40 -25.93 -9.78
CA GLY A 287 -12.34 -26.87 -10.91
C GLY A 287 -13.66 -26.78 -11.69
N ASN A 288 -13.64 -25.98 -12.77
CA ASN A 288 -14.73 -25.68 -13.70
C ASN A 288 -16.15 -25.47 -13.11
N GLN A 289 -16.50 -24.19 -12.93
CA GLN A 289 -17.78 -23.64 -12.43
C GLN A 289 -19.07 -24.00 -13.20
N THR A 290 -19.07 -24.91 -14.16
CA THR A 290 -20.33 -25.35 -14.79
C THR A 290 -20.81 -26.74 -14.39
N ASN A 291 -19.95 -27.70 -14.04
CA ASN A 291 -20.38 -29.10 -13.94
C ASN A 291 -19.73 -29.98 -12.84
N ASN A 292 -18.86 -29.47 -11.95
CA ASN A 292 -18.05 -30.34 -11.06
C ASN A 292 -17.34 -31.50 -11.82
N ALA A 293 -17.19 -31.39 -13.13
CA ALA A 293 -16.49 -32.35 -13.95
C ALA A 293 -15.03 -31.92 -14.02
N ALA A 294 -14.13 -32.82 -13.64
CA ALA A 294 -12.69 -32.63 -13.80
C ALA A 294 -12.40 -32.13 -15.23
N THR A 295 -11.66 -31.04 -15.35
CA THR A 295 -10.94 -30.78 -16.61
C THR A 295 -9.74 -31.72 -16.65
N ASP A 296 -9.30 -32.11 -17.84
CA ASP A 296 -8.44 -33.27 -18.10
C ASP A 296 -7.02 -33.25 -17.47
N SER A 297 -6.67 -32.30 -16.58
CA SER A 297 -5.48 -32.40 -15.72
C SER A 297 -5.53 -31.44 -14.53
N LEU A 298 -5.89 -31.95 -13.35
CA LEU A 298 -5.67 -31.31 -12.04
C LEU A 298 -4.19 -31.39 -11.62
N THR A 299 -3.26 -31.22 -12.56
CA THR A 299 -1.83 -31.21 -12.24
C THR A 299 -1.45 -29.92 -11.53
N ALA A 300 -0.44 -30.00 -10.66
CA ALA A 300 0.09 -28.83 -9.95
C ALA A 300 0.48 -27.69 -10.91
N GLU A 301 1.01 -28.01 -12.09
CA GLU A 301 1.38 -27.04 -13.12
C GLU A 301 0.17 -26.27 -13.67
N ARG A 302 -0.96 -26.97 -13.93
CA ARG A 302 -2.18 -26.33 -14.46
C ARG A 302 -2.86 -25.47 -13.39
N VAL A 303 -2.89 -25.93 -12.14
CA VAL A 303 -3.35 -25.14 -10.98
C VAL A 303 -2.51 -23.86 -10.85
N PHE A 304 -1.19 -24.00 -10.85
CA PHE A 304 -0.27 -22.87 -10.75
C PHE A 304 -0.46 -21.90 -11.92
N THR A 305 -0.63 -22.40 -13.14
CA THR A 305 -0.89 -21.57 -14.33
C THR A 305 -2.17 -20.73 -14.17
N ARG A 306 -3.27 -21.33 -13.67
CA ARG A 306 -4.52 -20.61 -13.42
C ARG A 306 -4.35 -19.54 -12.34
N PHE A 307 -3.66 -19.87 -11.25
CA PHE A 307 -3.33 -18.91 -10.20
C PHE A 307 -2.51 -17.74 -10.75
N THR A 308 -1.42 -18.02 -11.50
CA THR A 308 -0.59 -16.95 -12.07
C THR A 308 -1.37 -16.08 -13.06
N ASN A 309 -2.26 -16.66 -13.86
CA ASN A 309 -3.11 -15.89 -14.77
C ASN A 309 -4.07 -14.98 -14.01
N TYR A 310 -4.67 -15.47 -12.92
CA TYR A 310 -5.50 -14.64 -12.05
C TYR A 310 -4.72 -13.47 -11.47
N ILE A 311 -3.55 -13.72 -10.88
CA ILE A 311 -2.71 -12.66 -10.30
C ILE A 311 -2.23 -11.66 -11.36
N ASN A 312 -1.89 -12.13 -12.57
CA ASN A 312 -1.53 -11.25 -13.68
C ASN A 312 -2.70 -10.34 -14.09
N ASN A 313 -3.93 -10.86 -14.13
CA ASN A 313 -5.12 -10.05 -14.43
C ASN A 313 -5.40 -9.00 -13.35
N VAL A 314 -5.25 -9.36 -12.07
CA VAL A 314 -5.33 -8.40 -10.95
C VAL A 314 -4.26 -7.31 -11.11
N ARG A 315 -3.01 -7.67 -11.44
CA ARG A 315 -1.94 -6.69 -11.68
C ARG A 315 -2.23 -5.79 -12.87
N LEU A 316 -2.77 -6.31 -13.97
CA LEU A 316 -3.13 -5.51 -15.14
C LEU A 316 -4.25 -4.52 -14.82
N ALA A 317 -5.24 -4.92 -14.02
CA ALA A 317 -6.33 -4.05 -13.59
C ALA A 317 -5.86 -2.96 -12.61
N TYR A 318 -4.86 -3.26 -11.76
CA TYR A 318 -4.40 -2.39 -10.67
C TYR A 318 -2.85 -2.29 -10.65
N PRO A 319 -2.23 -1.65 -11.65
CA PRO A 319 -0.79 -1.75 -11.91
C PRO A 319 0.10 -1.17 -10.79
N ASN A 320 -0.41 -0.20 -10.04
CA ASN A 320 0.37 0.58 -9.07
C ASN A 320 0.18 0.10 -7.62
N LEU A 321 -0.59 -0.96 -7.38
CA LEU A 321 -0.87 -1.45 -6.04
C LEU A 321 -0.18 -2.80 -5.77
N PRO A 322 0.47 -2.97 -4.60
CA PRO A 322 0.88 -4.29 -4.10
C PRO A 322 -0.33 -5.21 -3.97
N ILE A 323 -0.14 -6.51 -4.23
CA ILE A 323 -1.20 -7.52 -4.16
C ILE A 323 -0.98 -8.39 -2.93
N TRP A 324 -2.04 -8.57 -2.14
CA TRP A 324 -2.15 -9.53 -1.05
C TRP A 324 -3.13 -10.62 -1.45
N VAL A 325 -2.69 -11.87 -1.37
CA VAL A 325 -3.58 -13.04 -1.52
C VAL A 325 -3.92 -13.50 -0.12
N THR A 326 -5.08 -13.09 0.39
CA THR A 326 -5.47 -13.31 1.80
C THR A 326 -6.09 -14.69 2.00
N GLU A 327 -6.72 -15.22 0.96
CA GLU A 327 -7.19 -16.59 0.92
C GLU A 327 -6.82 -17.21 -0.42
N TYR A 328 -6.30 -18.43 -0.36
CA TYR A 328 -6.20 -19.25 -1.54
C TYR A 328 -6.36 -20.72 -1.22
N ASN A 329 -7.02 -21.46 -2.10
CA ASN A 329 -7.17 -22.90 -1.94
C ASN A 329 -7.35 -23.58 -3.30
N ALA A 330 -6.58 -24.64 -3.55
CA ALA A 330 -6.67 -25.48 -4.74
C ALA A 330 -6.89 -26.96 -4.40
N ASN A 331 -7.52 -27.24 -3.25
CA ASN A 331 -7.78 -28.60 -2.81
C ASN A 331 -8.85 -29.25 -3.69
N ILE A 332 -8.44 -30.31 -4.40
CA ILE A 332 -9.31 -31.15 -5.25
C ILE A 332 -10.41 -31.86 -4.47
N ASN A 333 -10.24 -32.00 -3.15
CA ASN A 333 -11.18 -32.64 -2.24
C ASN A 333 -11.99 -31.64 -1.41
N ARG A 334 -12.06 -30.36 -1.83
CA ARG A 334 -12.87 -29.38 -1.11
C ARG A 334 -14.36 -29.75 -1.22
N THR A 335 -15.07 -29.70 -0.10
CA THR A 335 -16.54 -29.68 -0.11
C THR A 335 -17.02 -28.33 -0.66
N SER A 336 -18.24 -28.26 -1.22
CA SER A 336 -18.88 -26.98 -1.54
C SER A 336 -18.84 -26.07 -0.31
N GLU A 337 -18.46 -24.80 -0.51
CA GLU A 337 -18.14 -23.86 0.58
C GLU A 337 -19.31 -23.69 1.56
N THR A 338 -18.95 -23.56 2.84
CA THR A 338 -19.80 -23.07 3.93
C THR A 338 -19.55 -21.60 4.16
#